data_AF-A0ABC9FKS1-F1
#
_entry.id   AF-A0ABC9FKS1-F1
#
_cell.length_a   1.000
_cell.length_b   1.000
_cell.length_c   1.000
_cell.angle_alpha   90.00
_cell.angle_beta   90.00
_cell.angle_gamma   90.00
#
_symmetry.space_group_name_H-M   'P 1'
#
loop_
_entity.id
_entity.type
_entity.pdbx_description
1 polymer ?
#
loop_
_entity_poly.entity_id
_entity_poly.type
_entity_poly.pdbx_seq_one_letter_code
_entity_poly.pdbx_strand_id
1 'polypeptide(L)'
;MAAPPPELIEDAVAEILLRLPGEDPACLVRASLVCRLWRRILSDPAFLRRYRRFHRTPPLLGFFADAYRSDPAPRFVPTAAAASPFSTAAFHSHHRNWLPLDFRHGRFLLRQVLTHDLLVWDPITGDREELYHPGIPYLSAAVLCAAPGCDHCDCHGTSSPFLVVCVGIDDTDYEMVDACVYSSQVGEWVSSASVLMYRSDPFVHLTRAAVLGDEIYFTLSPGDTILKYDLGRHYLTTIDLPYLDSLCYIVMPTEDGLLGLASTSESSLCLWSRMVNAEGAAGWILCRELELETVLPVDNPINRASVIGFAEGVNAILVGTEFGTFTVDLKSGLARKLSEQEILYPVIPFTSFYTPGCACSKLPLPVETN
;
A
#
# COMPACT_ATOMS: atom_id res chain seq x y z
N MET A 1 -52.70 -13.07 14.66
CA MET A 1 -51.38 -12.43 14.83
C MET A 1 -50.34 -13.47 14.52
N ALA A 2 -49.52 -13.26 13.48
CA ALA A 2 -48.36 -14.12 13.22
C ALA A 2 -47.37 -13.95 14.39
N ALA A 3 -46.83 -15.06 14.88
CA ALA A 3 -45.79 -15.03 15.91
C ALA A 3 -44.57 -14.25 15.38
N PRO A 4 -43.91 -13.42 16.22
CA PRO A 4 -42.68 -12.76 15.81
C PRO A 4 -41.66 -13.85 15.42
N PRO A 5 -40.86 -13.62 14.36
CA PRO A 5 -39.83 -14.57 13.98
C PRO A 5 -38.89 -14.80 15.17
N PRO A 6 -38.42 -16.04 15.39
CA PRO A 6 -37.52 -16.34 16.49
C PRO A 6 -36.30 -15.42 16.41
N GLU A 7 -35.95 -14.78 17.52
CA GLU A 7 -34.69 -14.05 17.63
C GLU A 7 -33.56 -15.00 17.24
N LEU A 8 -32.88 -14.71 16.14
CA LEU A 8 -31.64 -15.39 15.81
C LEU A 8 -30.71 -15.19 17.01
N ILE A 9 -30.24 -16.30 17.59
CA ILE A 9 -29.20 -16.27 18.63
C ILE A 9 -28.05 -15.42 18.08
N GLU A 10 -27.45 -14.58 18.92
CA GLU A 10 -26.40 -13.64 18.52
C GLU A 10 -25.29 -14.29 17.69
N ASP A 11 -24.94 -15.54 18.03
CA ASP A 11 -23.98 -16.36 17.29
C ASP A 11 -24.41 -16.62 15.83
N ALA A 12 -25.69 -16.93 15.60
CA ALA A 12 -26.22 -17.16 14.25
C ALA A 12 -26.22 -15.88 13.42
N VAL A 13 -26.48 -14.72 14.03
CA VAL A 13 -26.35 -13.42 13.36
C VAL A 13 -24.89 -13.16 12.99
N ALA A 14 -23.95 -13.39 13.91
CA ALA A 14 -22.52 -13.25 13.63
C ALA A 14 -22.07 -14.18 12.48
N GLU A 15 -22.54 -15.41 12.43
CA GLU A 15 -22.29 -16.35 11.33
C GLU A 15 -22.80 -15.83 9.97
N ILE A 16 -23.98 -15.20 9.94
CA ILE A 16 -24.55 -14.61 8.72
C ILE A 16 -23.70 -13.41 8.28
N LEU A 17 -23.42 -12.50 9.22
CA LEU A 17 -22.62 -11.30 8.97
C LEU A 17 -21.20 -11.63 8.49
N LEU A 18 -20.61 -12.72 8.99
CA LEU A 18 -19.28 -13.17 8.60
C LEU A 18 -19.19 -13.50 7.10
N ARG A 19 -20.28 -14.02 6.54
CA ARG A 19 -20.38 -14.45 5.14
C ARG A 19 -20.72 -13.32 4.17
N LEU A 20 -20.96 -12.10 4.67
CA LEU A 20 -21.13 -10.94 3.79
C LEU A 20 -19.85 -10.70 2.98
N PRO A 21 -19.96 -10.26 1.72
CA PRO A 21 -18.79 -10.06 0.86
C PRO A 21 -17.81 -9.04 1.45
N GLY A 22 -16.53 -9.42 1.52
CA GLY A 22 -15.45 -8.51 1.89
C GLY A 22 -15.19 -7.42 0.85
N GLU A 23 -15.57 -7.66 -0.41
CA GLU A 23 -15.25 -6.79 -1.55
C GLU A 23 -16.11 -5.54 -1.66
N ASP A 24 -17.32 -5.55 -1.08
CA ASP A 24 -18.23 -4.41 -1.08
C ASP A 24 -18.40 -3.86 0.34
N PRO A 25 -17.71 -2.74 0.68
CA PRO A 25 -17.89 -2.03 1.95
C PRO A 25 -19.34 -1.68 2.28
N ALA A 26 -20.18 -1.46 1.26
CA ALA A 26 -21.57 -1.08 1.45
C ALA A 26 -22.39 -2.21 2.08
N CYS A 27 -21.99 -3.48 1.92
CA CYS A 27 -22.67 -4.61 2.54
C CYS A 27 -22.64 -4.51 4.08
N LEU A 28 -21.47 -4.28 4.66
CA LEU A 28 -21.34 -4.16 6.13
C LEU A 28 -22.00 -2.87 6.64
N VAL A 29 -21.93 -1.78 5.88
CA VAL A 29 -22.68 -0.54 6.19
C VAL A 29 -24.17 -0.82 6.28
N ARG A 30 -24.76 -1.37 5.22
CA ARG A 30 -26.20 -1.69 5.17
C ARG A 30 -26.60 -2.66 6.28
N ALA A 31 -25.77 -3.67 6.56
CA ALA A 31 -25.99 -4.60 7.64
C ALA A 31 -25.99 -3.91 9.02
N SER A 32 -25.11 -2.93 9.26
CA SER A 32 -25.07 -2.18 10.52
C SER A 32 -26.30 -1.31 10.75
N LEU A 33 -27.04 -0.98 9.70
CA LEU A 33 -28.26 -0.16 9.76
C LEU A 33 -29.53 -1.00 10.03
N VAL A 34 -29.45 -2.34 9.98
CA VAL A 34 -30.61 -3.24 10.18
C VAL A 34 -31.16 -3.14 11.60
N CYS A 35 -30.31 -3.31 12.61
CA CYS A 35 -30.69 -3.18 14.02
C CYS A 35 -29.48 -2.95 14.94
N ARG A 36 -29.75 -2.62 16.21
CA ARG A 36 -28.70 -2.38 17.23
C ARG A 36 -27.82 -3.61 17.48
N LEU A 37 -28.39 -4.82 17.44
CA LEU A 37 -27.63 -6.06 17.62
C LEU A 37 -26.60 -6.25 16.50
N TRP A 38 -27.02 -6.10 15.24
CA TRP A 38 -26.13 -6.23 14.09
C TRP A 38 -25.02 -5.17 14.12
N ARG A 39 -25.36 -3.92 14.44
CA ARG A 39 -24.38 -2.85 14.62
C ARG A 39 -23.36 -3.19 15.71
N ARG A 40 -23.82 -3.74 16.85
CA ARG A 40 -22.95 -4.13 17.96
C ARG A 40 -21.97 -5.22 17.52
N ILE A 41 -22.45 -6.28 16.87
CA ILE A 41 -21.61 -7.36 16.35
C ILE A 41 -20.57 -6.81 15.35
N LEU A 42 -21.00 -5.97 14.41
CA LEU A 42 -20.11 -5.35 13.42
C LEU A 42 -19.12 -4.32 13.99
N SER A 43 -19.26 -3.96 15.27
CA SER A 43 -18.34 -3.08 15.98
C SER A 43 -17.49 -3.82 17.01
N ASP A 44 -17.73 -5.11 17.24
CA ASP A 44 -16.99 -5.92 18.20
C ASP A 44 -15.61 -6.29 17.64
N PRO A 45 -14.50 -5.94 18.33
CA PRO A 45 -13.15 -6.29 17.88
C PRO A 45 -12.91 -7.80 17.68
N ALA A 46 -13.61 -8.68 18.42
CA ALA A 46 -13.47 -10.12 18.21
C ALA A 46 -14.14 -10.56 16.89
N PHE A 47 -15.34 -10.07 16.59
CA PHE A 47 -15.98 -10.26 15.29
C PHE A 47 -15.13 -9.70 14.14
N LEU A 48 -14.60 -8.49 14.27
CA LEU A 48 -13.76 -7.87 13.23
C LEU A 48 -12.53 -8.69 12.90
N ARG A 49 -11.78 -9.15 13.93
CA ARG A 49 -10.64 -10.06 13.74
C ARG A 49 -11.06 -11.34 13.04
N ARG A 50 -12.19 -11.92 13.44
CA ARG A 50 -12.75 -13.13 12.82
C ARG A 50 -13.14 -12.89 11.35
N TYR A 51 -13.75 -11.74 11.03
CA TYR A 51 -14.11 -11.35 9.67
C TYR A 51 -12.90 -11.25 8.76
N ARG A 52 -11.88 -10.52 9.22
CA ARG A 52 -10.63 -10.35 8.46
C ARG A 52 -9.89 -11.67 8.29
N ARG A 53 -9.86 -12.53 9.32
CA ARG A 53 -9.28 -13.88 9.22
C ARG A 53 -10.06 -14.79 8.25
N PHE A 54 -11.38 -14.63 8.17
CA PHE A 54 -12.24 -15.40 7.28
C PHE A 54 -12.01 -15.00 5.81
N HIS A 55 -12.01 -13.69 5.52
CA HIS A 55 -11.84 -13.18 4.15
C HIS A 55 -10.38 -13.10 3.68
N ARG A 56 -9.43 -13.00 4.63
CA ARG A 56 -7.97 -12.91 4.46
C ARG A 56 -7.51 -11.68 3.68
N THR A 57 -7.87 -11.58 2.41
CA THR A 57 -7.46 -10.52 1.49
C THR A 57 -8.38 -9.31 1.63
N PRO A 58 -7.88 -8.14 2.09
CA PRO A 58 -8.68 -6.92 2.12
C PRO A 58 -8.96 -6.41 0.71
N PRO A 59 -10.13 -5.79 0.46
CA PRO A 59 -10.43 -5.22 -0.84
C PRO A 59 -9.59 -3.98 -1.13
N LEU A 60 -9.32 -3.73 -2.41
CA LEU A 60 -8.76 -2.49 -2.89
C LEU A 60 -9.85 -1.41 -2.94
N LEU A 61 -9.78 -0.46 -2.01
CA LEU A 61 -10.78 0.61 -1.87
C LEU A 61 -10.44 1.85 -2.71
N GLY A 62 -9.18 2.00 -3.08
CA GLY A 62 -8.69 3.09 -3.90
C GLY A 62 -7.18 3.16 -3.87
N PHE A 63 -6.64 4.31 -4.25
CA PHE A 63 -5.21 4.58 -4.17
C PHE A 63 -4.94 6.06 -3.97
N PHE A 64 -3.74 6.37 -3.49
CA PHE A 64 -3.26 7.73 -3.27
C PHE A 64 -2.24 8.07 -4.34
N ALA A 65 -2.51 9.15 -5.06
CA ALA A 65 -1.66 9.66 -6.11
C ALA A 65 -0.94 10.94 -5.64
N ASP A 66 0.35 11.06 -5.95
CA ASP A 66 1.12 12.29 -5.80
C ASP A 66 0.62 13.37 -6.75
N ALA A 67 0.21 14.52 -6.21
CA ALA A 67 -0.41 15.58 -6.97
C ALA A 67 0.57 16.69 -7.41
N TYR A 68 1.89 16.41 -7.44
CA TYR A 68 2.93 17.37 -7.81
C TYR A 68 2.71 18.09 -9.15
N ARG A 69 1.80 17.60 -10.02
CA ARG A 69 1.47 18.21 -11.32
C ARG A 69 0.08 18.85 -11.41
N SER A 70 -0.80 18.71 -10.41
CA SER A 70 -2.10 19.40 -10.38
C SER A 70 -2.74 19.33 -8.99
N ASP A 71 -2.68 20.46 -8.27
CA ASP A 71 -3.23 20.74 -6.92
C ASP A 71 -2.46 20.06 -5.74
N PRO A 72 -1.92 20.81 -4.76
CA PRO A 72 -1.12 20.26 -3.67
C PRO A 72 -1.95 19.49 -2.62
N ALA A 73 -2.54 18.35 -2.95
CA ALA A 73 -3.19 17.47 -1.96
C ALA A 73 -3.11 16.00 -2.40
N PRO A 74 -3.00 15.03 -1.47
CA PRO A 74 -3.14 13.62 -1.83
C PRO A 74 -4.56 13.38 -2.37
N ARG A 75 -4.67 13.18 -3.69
CA ARG A 75 -5.94 12.89 -4.36
C ARG A 75 -6.25 11.42 -4.14
N PHE A 76 -6.93 11.10 -3.05
CA PHE A 76 -7.48 9.75 -2.91
C PHE A 76 -8.45 9.49 -4.06
N VAL A 77 -8.16 8.47 -4.86
CA VAL A 77 -9.01 8.03 -5.96
C VAL A 77 -9.71 6.75 -5.51
N PRO A 78 -11.01 6.81 -5.19
CA PRO A 78 -11.77 5.61 -4.82
C PRO A 78 -11.96 4.70 -6.03
N THR A 79 -12.07 3.40 -5.80
CA THR A 79 -12.48 2.47 -6.87
C THR A 79 -13.97 2.66 -7.16
N ALA A 80 -14.37 2.60 -8.44
CA ALA A 80 -15.78 2.75 -8.84
C ALA A 80 -16.75 1.76 -8.16
N ALA A 81 -16.25 0.62 -7.71
CA ALA A 81 -17.02 -0.40 -6.99
C ALA A 81 -17.22 -0.08 -5.51
N ALA A 82 -16.30 0.65 -4.89
CA ALA A 82 -16.43 1.09 -3.51
C ALA A 82 -17.22 2.40 -3.49
N ALA A 83 -18.49 2.37 -3.09
CA ALA A 83 -19.14 3.57 -2.56
C ALA A 83 -18.31 4.02 -1.34
N SER A 84 -17.33 4.89 -1.58
CA SER A 84 -16.22 5.12 -0.65
C SER A 84 -16.78 5.49 0.71
N PRO A 85 -16.58 4.64 1.73
CA PRO A 85 -17.04 4.96 3.06
C PRO A 85 -16.13 5.97 3.77
N PHE A 86 -15.01 6.29 3.13
CA PHE A 86 -14.07 7.32 3.53
C PHE A 86 -14.48 8.64 2.89
N SER A 87 -14.78 9.64 3.72
CA SER A 87 -14.98 11.01 3.24
C SER A 87 -13.67 11.52 2.64
N THR A 88 -13.66 11.86 1.35
CA THR A 88 -12.50 12.46 0.69
C THR A 88 -12.05 13.71 1.44
N ALA A 89 -12.95 14.44 2.10
CA ALA A 89 -12.63 15.60 2.93
C ALA A 89 -11.71 15.30 4.14
N ALA A 90 -11.77 14.08 4.70
CA ALA A 90 -10.86 13.64 5.75
C ALA A 90 -9.41 13.51 5.24
N PHE A 91 -9.26 13.20 3.96
CA PHE A 91 -7.96 13.10 3.28
C PHE A 91 -7.51 14.44 2.66
N HIS A 92 -8.44 15.37 2.40
CA HIS A 92 -8.15 16.66 1.75
C HIS A 92 -7.83 17.84 2.67
N SER A 93 -8.40 17.90 3.88
CA SER A 93 -8.44 19.16 4.64
C SER A 93 -7.17 19.51 5.43
N HIS A 94 -6.31 18.54 5.76
CA HIS A 94 -5.16 18.73 6.66
C HIS A 94 -3.80 18.32 6.06
N HIS A 95 -3.78 17.81 4.81
CA HIS A 95 -2.62 17.09 4.27
C HIS A 95 -2.03 17.69 2.98
N ARG A 96 -2.25 18.99 2.72
CA ARG A 96 -1.80 19.64 1.47
C ARG A 96 -0.28 19.54 1.21
N ASN A 97 0.50 19.46 2.28
CA ASN A 97 1.95 19.39 2.20
C ASN A 97 2.49 17.98 2.52
N TRP A 98 1.66 16.94 2.45
CA TRP A 98 2.04 15.58 2.86
C TRP A 98 1.97 14.62 1.68
N LEU A 99 3.11 13.99 1.35
CA LEU A 99 3.28 13.02 0.28
C LEU A 99 3.12 11.61 0.81
N PRO A 100 2.32 10.74 0.17
CA PRO A 100 2.20 9.35 0.58
C PRO A 100 3.48 8.57 0.24
N LEU A 101 4.03 7.85 1.22
CA LEU A 101 5.20 6.98 1.04
C LEU A 101 4.83 5.49 1.11
N ASP A 102 3.96 5.13 2.06
CA ASP A 102 3.58 3.75 2.28
C ASP A 102 2.18 3.64 2.91
N PHE A 103 1.57 2.47 2.77
CA PHE A 103 0.38 2.10 3.52
C PHE A 103 0.44 0.60 3.85
N ARG A 104 0.73 0.27 5.11
CA ARG A 104 0.86 -1.13 5.52
C ARG A 104 0.26 -1.35 6.88
N HIS A 105 -0.38 -2.51 7.07
CA HIS A 105 -0.98 -2.93 8.33
C HIS A 105 -1.93 -1.89 8.94
N GLY A 106 -2.71 -1.19 8.10
CA GLY A 106 -3.69 -0.20 8.54
C GLY A 106 -3.13 1.20 8.82
N ARG A 107 -1.84 1.46 8.57
CA ARG A 107 -1.21 2.76 8.79
C ARG A 107 -0.73 3.38 7.48
N PHE A 108 -1.07 4.64 7.26
CA PHE A 108 -0.45 5.51 6.27
C PHE A 108 0.85 6.07 6.80
N LEU A 109 1.87 6.06 5.96
CA LEU A 109 3.09 6.83 6.16
C LEU A 109 3.11 7.96 5.15
N LEU A 110 3.18 9.18 5.67
CA LEU A 110 3.21 10.41 4.89
C LEU A 110 4.49 11.19 5.20
N ARG A 111 5.02 11.91 4.21
CA ARG A 111 6.18 12.80 4.36
C ARG A 111 5.81 14.24 4.07
N GLN A 112 6.18 15.14 4.96
CA GLN A 112 5.97 16.57 4.77
C GLN A 112 6.94 17.12 3.72
N VAL A 113 6.43 17.82 2.72
CA VAL A 113 7.19 18.32 1.55
C VAL A 113 8.31 19.28 1.94
N LEU A 114 8.10 20.13 2.95
CA LEU A 114 9.03 21.21 3.29
C LEU A 114 10.01 20.83 4.40
N THR A 115 9.52 20.17 5.46
CA THR A 115 10.34 19.84 6.63
C THR A 115 10.92 18.44 6.57
N HIS A 116 10.40 17.58 5.67
CA HIS A 116 10.74 16.16 5.58
C HIS A 116 10.32 15.33 6.80
N ASP A 117 9.56 15.92 7.73
CA ASP A 117 8.96 15.22 8.85
C ASP A 117 8.00 14.13 8.35
N LEU A 118 7.79 13.12 9.18
CA LEU A 118 6.93 11.99 8.85
C LEU A 118 5.68 11.99 9.70
N LEU A 119 4.59 11.49 9.14
CA LEU A 119 3.32 11.30 9.84
C LEU A 119 2.87 9.86 9.63
N VAL A 120 2.72 9.15 10.74
CA VAL A 120 2.04 7.86 10.77
C VAL A 120 0.59 8.11 11.14
N TRP A 121 -0.33 7.75 10.24
CA TRP A 121 -1.75 7.99 10.41
C TRP A 121 -2.56 6.71 10.21
N ASP A 122 -3.40 6.37 11.17
CA ASP A 122 -4.41 5.32 11.02
C ASP A 122 -5.74 5.96 10.58
N PRO A 123 -6.18 5.75 9.33
CA PRO A 123 -7.41 6.35 8.82
C PRO A 123 -8.68 5.74 9.43
N ILE A 124 -8.60 4.55 10.04
CA ILE A 124 -9.73 3.85 10.65
C ILE A 124 -9.94 4.34 12.08
N THR A 125 -8.88 4.45 12.87
CA THR A 125 -8.97 4.93 14.27
C THR A 125 -8.82 6.45 14.39
N GLY A 126 -8.32 7.11 13.35
CA GLY A 126 -7.97 8.53 13.34
C GLY A 126 -6.71 8.88 14.15
N ASP A 127 -5.99 7.88 14.66
CA ASP A 127 -4.78 8.08 15.45
C ASP A 127 -3.63 8.59 14.58
N ARG A 128 -2.86 9.55 15.10
CA ARG A 128 -1.79 10.26 14.37
C ARG A 128 -0.56 10.40 15.25
N GLU A 129 0.59 10.17 14.64
CA GLU A 129 1.90 10.33 15.28
C GLU A 129 2.86 11.01 14.31
N GLU A 130 3.30 12.22 14.65
CA GLU A 130 4.29 12.98 13.90
C GLU A 130 5.69 12.65 14.39
N LEU A 131 6.60 12.40 13.44
CA LEU A 131 7.98 12.01 13.67
C LEU A 131 8.89 13.07 13.06
N TYR A 132 9.74 13.68 13.87
CA TYR A 132 10.76 14.59 13.35
C TYR A 132 11.70 13.83 12.42
N HIS A 133 12.06 14.43 11.28
CA HIS A 133 12.89 13.76 10.28
C HIS A 133 14.25 13.28 10.85
N PRO A 134 14.80 12.14 10.39
CA PRO A 134 16.05 11.57 10.91
C PRO A 134 17.33 12.31 10.47
N GLY A 135 17.22 13.55 9.98
CA GLY A 135 18.34 14.28 9.37
C GLY A 135 18.62 13.92 7.90
N ILE A 136 17.80 13.06 7.27
CA ILE A 136 17.95 12.66 5.86
C ILE A 136 16.85 13.34 5.03
N PRO A 137 17.16 14.34 4.19
CA PRO A 137 16.14 15.10 3.46
C PRO A 137 15.53 14.28 2.33
N TYR A 138 16.36 13.64 1.49
CA TYR A 138 15.88 12.85 0.35
C TYR A 138 15.63 11.40 0.73
N LEU A 139 14.55 11.17 1.48
CA LEU A 139 14.19 9.84 1.97
C LEU A 139 12.98 9.21 1.24
N SER A 140 12.99 7.87 1.18
CA SER A 140 11.78 7.04 1.14
C SER A 140 11.68 6.22 2.42
N ALA A 141 10.49 5.72 2.73
CA ALA A 141 10.28 5.01 3.98
C ALA A 141 9.18 3.96 3.88
N ALA A 142 9.28 2.99 4.79
CA ALA A 142 8.30 1.92 4.96
C ALA A 142 7.81 1.89 6.41
N VAL A 143 6.52 1.67 6.61
CA VAL A 143 5.94 1.43 7.94
C VAL A 143 5.72 -0.05 8.15
N LEU A 144 6.09 -0.55 9.33
CA LEU A 144 6.01 -1.95 9.70
C LEU A 144 5.29 -2.10 11.04
N CYS A 145 4.49 -3.15 11.18
CA CYS A 145 3.97 -3.50 12.50
C CYS A 145 5.08 -4.21 13.28
N ALA A 146 5.27 -3.82 14.54
CA ALA A 146 6.31 -4.36 15.41
C ALA A 146 5.73 -5.21 16.55
N ALA A 147 4.42 -5.47 16.54
CA ALA A 147 3.79 -6.30 17.54
C ALA A 147 4.25 -7.76 17.37
N PRO A 148 4.86 -8.39 18.40
CA PRO A 148 5.35 -9.76 18.30
C PRO A 148 4.22 -10.74 17.95
N GLY A 149 4.38 -11.46 16.83
CA GLY A 149 3.37 -12.40 16.35
C GLY A 149 2.04 -11.75 15.90
N CYS A 150 2.01 -10.46 15.51
CA CYS A 150 0.81 -9.88 14.88
C CYS A 150 0.46 -10.73 13.66
N ASP A 151 -0.80 -11.14 13.52
CA ASP A 151 -1.32 -11.78 12.31
C ASP A 151 -1.66 -10.76 11.21
N HIS A 152 -1.30 -9.49 11.43
CA HIS A 152 -1.52 -8.35 10.55
C HIS A 152 -2.99 -8.10 10.16
N CYS A 153 -3.93 -8.78 10.84
CA CYS A 153 -5.35 -8.62 10.58
C CYS A 153 -5.93 -7.41 11.30
N ASP A 154 -5.35 -6.94 12.40
CA ASP A 154 -5.93 -5.84 13.21
C ASP A 154 -4.85 -4.99 13.90
N CYS A 155 -3.77 -4.65 13.19
CA CYS A 155 -2.69 -3.84 13.78
C CYS A 155 -3.04 -2.32 13.72
N HIS A 156 -4.19 -1.94 14.30
CA HIS A 156 -4.71 -0.56 14.35
C HIS A 156 -4.43 0.14 15.69
N GLY A 157 -4.40 1.48 15.63
CA GLY A 157 -4.34 2.38 16.78
C GLY A 157 -3.06 2.33 17.63
N THR A 158 -3.05 3.13 18.68
CA THR A 158 -1.92 3.31 19.62
C THR A 158 -1.48 2.05 20.38
N SER A 159 -2.32 1.01 20.46
CA SER A 159 -1.98 -0.24 21.15
C SER A 159 -1.05 -1.16 20.37
N SER A 160 -0.85 -0.92 19.07
CA SER A 160 0.02 -1.73 18.23
C SER A 160 1.31 -0.94 17.94
N PRO A 161 2.47 -1.40 18.46
CA PRO A 161 3.74 -0.75 18.16
C PRO A 161 4.10 -0.91 16.68
N PHE A 162 4.85 0.05 16.16
CA PHE A 162 5.30 0.07 14.79
C PHE A 162 6.75 0.52 14.68
N LEU A 163 7.36 0.18 13.55
CA LEU A 163 8.65 0.71 13.12
C LEU A 163 8.45 1.55 11.86
N VAL A 164 9.30 2.55 11.69
CA VAL A 164 9.48 3.23 10.40
C VAL A 164 10.93 3.04 9.98
N VAL A 165 11.14 2.46 8.81
CA VAL A 165 12.47 2.35 8.21
C VAL A 165 12.58 3.40 7.12
N CYS A 166 13.53 4.29 7.27
CA CYS A 166 13.89 5.30 6.27
C CYS A 166 15.17 4.89 5.58
N VAL A 167 15.21 5.09 4.27
CA VAL A 167 16.44 5.10 3.51
C VAL A 167 16.51 6.39 2.73
N GLY A 168 17.68 6.99 2.64
CA GLY A 168 17.84 8.21 1.88
C GLY A 168 19.27 8.66 1.79
N ILE A 169 19.44 9.83 1.19
CA ILE A 169 20.74 10.39 0.83
C ILE A 169 20.87 11.72 1.55
N ASP A 170 22.06 11.98 2.09
CA ASP A 170 22.40 13.24 2.72
C ASP A 170 22.65 14.32 1.65
N ASP A 171 22.28 15.56 1.94
CA ASP A 171 22.57 16.74 1.12
C ASP A 171 24.08 17.04 1.05
N THR A 172 24.87 16.49 1.97
CA THR A 172 26.32 16.72 2.04
C THR A 172 27.15 15.62 1.38
N ASP A 173 26.60 14.41 1.26
CA ASP A 173 27.28 13.23 0.72
C ASP A 173 26.33 12.45 -0.21
N TYR A 174 26.28 12.90 -1.47
CA TYR A 174 25.45 12.28 -2.51
C TYR A 174 25.90 10.87 -2.91
N GLU A 175 27.06 10.40 -2.42
CA GLU A 175 27.55 9.05 -2.69
C GLU A 175 27.11 8.05 -1.62
N MET A 176 26.60 8.50 -0.47
CA MET A 176 26.21 7.62 0.63
C MET A 176 24.69 7.53 0.76
N VAL A 177 24.20 6.29 0.85
CA VAL A 177 22.81 6.02 1.20
C VAL A 177 22.77 5.50 2.63
N ASP A 178 22.01 6.18 3.47
CA ASP A 178 21.85 5.89 4.89
C ASP A 178 20.49 5.26 5.18
N ALA A 179 20.46 4.36 6.16
CA ALA A 179 19.26 3.80 6.74
C ALA A 179 19.12 4.19 8.22
N CYS A 180 17.93 4.67 8.57
CA CYS A 180 17.54 4.95 9.95
C CYS A 180 16.25 4.21 10.29
N VAL A 181 16.13 3.78 11.54
CA VAL A 181 14.94 3.09 12.04
C VAL A 181 14.35 3.86 13.22
N TYR A 182 13.07 4.16 13.15
CA TYR A 182 12.27 4.67 14.25
C TYR A 182 11.50 3.54 14.92
N SER A 183 11.40 3.58 16.25
CA SER A 183 10.52 2.69 17.01
C SER A 183 9.51 3.49 17.83
N SER A 184 8.22 3.20 17.63
CA SER A 184 7.14 3.86 18.39
C SER A 184 7.15 3.50 19.88
N GLN A 185 7.86 2.45 20.27
CA GLN A 185 8.01 2.08 21.69
C GLN A 185 9.06 2.92 22.41
N VAL A 186 10.11 3.32 21.68
CA VAL A 186 11.23 4.10 22.22
C VAL A 186 11.02 5.59 21.98
N GLY A 187 10.38 5.95 20.86
CA GLY A 187 10.16 7.33 20.47
C GLY A 187 11.35 7.98 19.77
N GLU A 188 12.33 7.20 19.31
CA GLU A 188 13.61 7.70 18.80
C GLU A 188 14.03 7.06 17.49
N TRP A 189 14.80 7.81 16.71
CA TRP A 189 15.51 7.34 15.52
C TRP A 189 16.87 6.77 15.89
N VAL A 190 17.21 5.64 15.29
CA VAL A 190 18.53 5.01 15.41
C VAL A 190 19.14 4.92 14.01
N SER A 191 20.30 5.53 13.82
CA SER A 191 21.12 5.30 12.62
C SER A 191 21.55 3.84 12.60
N SER A 192 21.29 3.16 11.47
CA SER A 192 21.43 1.71 11.40
C SER A 192 22.53 1.24 10.47
N ALA A 193 22.60 1.78 9.25
CA ALA A 193 23.54 1.31 8.24
C ALA A 193 23.73 2.35 7.14
N SER A 194 24.86 2.27 6.46
CA SER A 194 25.19 3.12 5.31
C SER A 194 25.82 2.28 4.21
N VAL A 195 25.63 2.67 2.96
CA VAL A 195 26.27 2.02 1.81
C VAL A 195 26.73 3.06 0.80
N LEU A 196 27.95 2.88 0.30
CA LEU A 196 28.54 3.72 -0.74
C LEU A 196 27.97 3.34 -2.11
N MET A 197 27.43 4.33 -2.82
CA MET A 197 26.98 4.26 -4.20
C MET A 197 28.10 4.76 -5.11
N TYR A 198 28.56 3.90 -6.01
CA TYR A 198 29.57 4.26 -7.02
C TYR A 198 28.98 5.01 -8.24
N ARG A 199 27.72 5.46 -8.16
CA ARG A 199 27.02 6.15 -9.26
C ARG A 199 26.73 7.60 -8.87
N SER A 200 26.75 8.49 -9.85
CA SER A 200 26.50 9.92 -9.65
C SER A 200 25.00 10.20 -9.42
N ASP A 201 24.73 11.02 -8.40
CA ASP A 201 23.45 11.67 -8.07
C ASP A 201 22.22 10.74 -7.87
N PRO A 202 22.32 9.65 -7.07
CA PRO A 202 21.13 8.87 -6.73
C PRO A 202 20.11 9.71 -5.95
N PHE A 203 18.84 9.37 -6.11
CA PHE A 203 17.66 9.85 -5.40
C PHE A 203 16.71 8.67 -5.20
N VAL A 204 15.99 8.66 -4.09
CA VAL A 204 15.09 7.55 -3.78
C VAL A 204 13.76 7.72 -4.51
N HIS A 205 13.30 6.66 -5.19
CA HIS A 205 11.98 6.67 -5.83
C HIS A 205 10.86 6.64 -4.79
N LEU A 206 9.80 7.41 -5.03
CA LEU A 206 8.60 7.44 -4.18
C LEU A 206 7.64 6.26 -4.49
N THR A 207 8.17 5.11 -4.89
CA THR A 207 7.38 3.88 -4.99
C THR A 207 7.29 3.23 -3.62
N ARG A 208 6.16 2.58 -3.33
CA ARG A 208 6.04 1.73 -2.13
C ARG A 208 7.21 0.73 -2.08
N ALA A 209 7.84 0.61 -0.91
CA ALA A 209 8.86 -0.40 -0.65
C ALA A 209 8.25 -1.82 -0.58
N ALA A 210 8.96 -2.82 -1.13
CA ALA A 210 8.60 -4.22 -0.96
C ALA A 210 9.17 -4.75 0.36
N VAL A 211 8.42 -5.61 1.06
CA VAL A 211 8.83 -6.18 2.34
C VAL A 211 8.68 -7.70 2.28
N LEU A 212 9.74 -8.42 2.63
CA LEU A 212 9.83 -9.87 2.68
C LEU A 212 10.46 -10.30 4.00
N GLY A 213 9.63 -10.63 4.98
CA GLY A 213 10.10 -10.86 6.35
C GLY A 213 10.80 -9.62 6.90
N ASP A 214 12.06 -9.77 7.29
CA ASP A 214 12.90 -8.67 7.82
C ASP A 214 13.64 -7.89 6.72
N GLU A 215 13.43 -8.23 5.44
CA GLU A 215 14.10 -7.59 4.31
C GLU A 215 13.20 -6.57 3.63
N ILE A 216 13.70 -5.36 3.45
CA ILE A 216 12.96 -4.23 2.89
C ILE A 216 13.70 -3.73 1.66
N TYR A 217 12.96 -3.55 0.57
CA TYR A 217 13.50 -3.24 -0.74
C TYR A 217 12.97 -1.91 -1.25
N PHE A 218 13.89 -0.99 -1.52
CA PHE A 218 13.63 0.34 -2.05
C PHE A 218 14.26 0.48 -3.43
N THR A 219 13.73 1.39 -4.24
CA THR A 219 14.22 1.70 -5.59
C THR A 219 14.95 3.03 -5.58
N LEU A 220 16.10 3.08 -6.25
CA LEU A 220 16.89 4.29 -6.45
C LEU A 220 16.80 4.72 -7.93
N SER A 221 17.05 6.01 -8.20
CA SER A 221 17.20 6.58 -9.55
C SER A 221 18.12 7.80 -9.48
N PRO A 222 18.91 8.17 -10.50
CA PRO A 222 19.18 7.41 -11.70
C PRO A 222 20.08 6.23 -11.36
N GLY A 223 19.63 5.02 -11.68
CA GLY A 223 20.38 3.83 -11.31
C GLY A 223 19.45 2.65 -11.21
N ASP A 224 19.61 1.71 -12.13
CA ASP A 224 18.88 0.46 -12.22
C ASP A 224 19.27 -0.48 -11.06
N THR A 225 19.01 -0.07 -9.82
CA THR A 225 19.48 -0.74 -8.61
C THR A 225 18.43 -0.68 -7.51
N ILE A 226 18.22 -1.83 -6.88
CA ILE A 226 17.35 -1.98 -5.72
C ILE A 226 18.24 -1.93 -4.48
N LEU A 227 17.87 -1.10 -3.53
CA LEU A 227 18.46 -1.08 -2.20
C LEU A 227 17.74 -2.10 -1.33
N LYS A 228 18.51 -2.99 -0.71
CA LYS A 228 18.03 -3.96 0.27
C LYS A 228 18.52 -3.55 1.65
N TYR A 229 17.59 -3.32 2.56
CA TYR A 229 17.84 -3.18 3.98
C TYR A 229 17.39 -4.43 4.74
N ASP A 230 18.29 -5.02 5.52
CA ASP A 230 17.99 -6.16 6.39
C ASP A 230 17.79 -5.66 7.81
N LEU A 231 16.54 -5.66 8.27
CA LEU A 231 16.14 -5.14 9.57
C LEU A 231 16.72 -5.95 10.73
N GLY A 232 16.82 -7.28 10.57
CA GLY A 232 17.31 -8.16 11.64
C GLY A 232 18.83 -8.08 11.84
N ARG A 233 19.57 -7.80 10.76
CA ARG A 233 21.04 -7.74 10.78
C ARG A 233 21.59 -6.31 10.70
N HIS A 234 20.74 -5.31 10.48
CA HIS A 234 21.11 -3.89 10.41
C HIS A 234 22.20 -3.58 9.37
N TYR A 235 22.00 -4.00 8.12
CA TYR A 235 22.92 -3.64 7.03
C TYR A 235 22.18 -3.33 5.71
N LEU A 236 22.84 -2.53 4.88
CA LEU A 236 22.39 -2.16 3.54
C LEU A 236 23.22 -2.87 2.47
N THR A 237 22.56 -3.31 1.41
CA THR A 237 23.18 -3.87 0.20
C THR A 237 22.43 -3.41 -1.04
N THR A 238 23.06 -3.57 -2.20
CA THR A 238 22.46 -3.28 -3.50
C THR A 238 22.20 -4.56 -4.28
N ILE A 239 21.18 -4.51 -5.13
CA ILE A 239 20.83 -5.57 -6.07
C ILE A 239 20.65 -4.94 -7.44
N ASP A 240 21.38 -5.45 -8.43
CA ASP A 240 21.22 -5.01 -9.82
C ASP A 240 19.86 -5.42 -10.37
N LEU A 241 19.25 -4.56 -11.18
CA LEU A 241 18.02 -4.87 -11.91
C LEU A 241 18.28 -5.83 -13.09
N PRO A 242 17.24 -6.56 -13.56
CA PRO A 242 17.29 -7.13 -14.89
C PRO A 242 17.41 -6.01 -15.94
N TYR A 243 17.76 -6.36 -17.18
CA TYR A 243 17.64 -5.43 -18.29
C TYR A 243 16.16 -5.11 -18.52
N LEU A 244 15.81 -3.81 -18.50
CA LEU A 244 14.45 -3.32 -18.65
C LEU A 244 14.38 -2.35 -19.83
N ASP A 245 13.33 -2.46 -20.66
CA ASP A 245 13.08 -1.55 -21.78
C ASP A 245 12.45 -0.21 -21.34
N SER A 246 11.87 -0.20 -20.14
CA SER A 246 11.19 0.95 -19.54
C SER A 246 11.74 1.21 -18.14
N LEU A 247 11.86 2.49 -17.78
CA LEU A 247 12.19 2.92 -16.43
C LEU A 247 10.98 2.86 -15.48
N CYS A 248 9.79 2.50 -15.97
CA CYS A 248 8.58 2.34 -15.16
C CYS A 248 8.46 0.90 -14.65
N TYR A 249 9.02 0.66 -13.46
CA TYR A 249 8.93 -0.63 -12.78
C TYR A 249 8.59 -0.44 -11.30
N ILE A 250 8.10 -1.50 -10.67
CA ILE A 250 7.92 -1.58 -9.22
C ILE A 250 8.53 -2.87 -8.71
N VAL A 251 9.10 -2.80 -7.51
CA VAL A 251 9.56 -3.97 -6.76
C VAL A 251 8.41 -4.45 -5.88
N MET A 252 8.18 -5.75 -5.82
CA MET A 252 7.06 -6.32 -5.09
C MET A 252 7.36 -7.75 -4.61
N PRO A 253 6.74 -8.22 -3.53
CA PRO A 253 6.72 -9.65 -3.20
C PRO A 253 6.03 -10.47 -4.30
N THR A 254 6.59 -11.62 -4.67
CA THR A 254 5.88 -12.60 -5.50
C THR A 254 4.90 -13.43 -4.66
N GLU A 255 3.99 -14.16 -5.31
CA GLU A 255 3.09 -15.10 -4.61
C GLU A 255 3.85 -16.17 -3.81
N ASP A 256 5.04 -16.56 -4.29
CA ASP A 256 5.89 -17.57 -3.65
C ASP A 256 6.76 -17.00 -2.52
N GLY A 257 6.57 -15.72 -2.15
CA GLY A 257 7.34 -15.07 -1.09
C GLY A 257 8.78 -14.73 -1.49
N LEU A 258 9.04 -14.58 -2.79
CA LEU A 258 10.34 -14.15 -3.32
C LEU A 258 10.32 -12.65 -3.67
N LEU A 259 11.51 -12.10 -3.91
CA LEU A 259 11.63 -10.75 -4.45
C LEU A 259 11.24 -10.76 -5.93
N GLY A 260 10.22 -9.98 -6.26
CA GLY A 260 9.71 -9.81 -7.61
C GLY A 260 9.84 -8.38 -8.10
N LEU A 261 9.68 -8.25 -9.41
CA LEU A 261 9.65 -6.97 -10.09
C LEU A 261 8.63 -7.01 -11.22
N ALA A 262 7.87 -5.95 -11.37
CA ALA A 262 6.97 -5.77 -12.50
C ALA A 262 7.36 -4.54 -13.30
N SER A 263 7.43 -4.70 -14.63
CA SER A 263 7.79 -3.64 -15.56
C SER A 263 6.90 -3.69 -16.79
N THR A 264 6.74 -2.57 -17.48
CA THR A 264 6.21 -2.58 -18.85
C THR A 264 7.33 -2.67 -19.88
N SER A 265 7.12 -3.42 -20.95
CA SER A 265 7.97 -3.44 -22.14
C SER A 265 7.07 -3.42 -23.37
N GLU A 266 7.23 -2.41 -24.24
CA GLU A 266 6.41 -2.15 -25.43
C GLU A 266 4.89 -2.24 -25.16
N SER A 267 4.30 -3.43 -25.30
CA SER A 267 2.89 -3.77 -25.12
C SER A 267 2.61 -4.87 -24.08
N SER A 268 3.61 -5.25 -23.30
CA SER A 268 3.57 -6.33 -22.32
C SER A 268 3.83 -5.85 -20.88
N LEU A 269 3.19 -6.51 -19.93
CA LEU A 269 3.54 -6.48 -18.51
C LEU A 269 4.43 -7.70 -18.20
N CYS A 270 5.69 -7.44 -17.87
CA CYS A 270 6.69 -8.44 -17.55
C CYS A 270 6.81 -8.61 -16.04
N LEU A 271 6.67 -9.85 -15.56
CA LEU A 271 6.81 -10.22 -14.15
C LEU A 271 8.09 -11.04 -13.97
N TRP A 272 9.00 -10.49 -13.18
CA TRP A 272 10.30 -11.07 -12.88
C TRP A 272 10.33 -11.58 -11.44
N SER A 273 11.05 -12.66 -11.21
CA SER A 273 11.37 -13.17 -9.87
C SER A 273 12.88 -13.31 -9.71
N ARG A 274 13.39 -12.93 -8.55
CA ARG A 274 14.79 -13.13 -8.17
C ARG A 274 14.94 -14.51 -7.54
N MET A 275 15.66 -15.39 -8.22
CA MET A 275 15.88 -16.77 -7.79
C MET A 275 17.37 -17.07 -7.63
N VAL A 276 17.66 -18.06 -6.79
CA VAL A 276 19.02 -18.57 -6.57
C VAL A 276 19.15 -19.88 -7.34
N ASN A 277 20.16 -20.00 -8.21
CA ASN A 277 20.41 -21.22 -8.96
C ASN A 277 21.06 -22.32 -8.07
N ALA A 278 21.24 -23.52 -8.61
CA ALA A 278 21.84 -24.66 -7.89
C ALA A 278 23.28 -24.40 -7.41
N GLU A 279 23.97 -23.44 -8.03
CA GLU A 279 25.35 -23.03 -7.69
C GLU A 279 25.38 -21.92 -6.63
N GLY A 280 24.22 -21.44 -6.16
CA GLY A 280 24.10 -20.39 -5.16
C GLY A 280 24.13 -18.96 -5.72
N ALA A 281 24.16 -18.78 -7.04
CA ALA A 281 24.13 -17.46 -7.67
C ALA A 281 22.69 -16.94 -7.80
N ALA A 282 22.47 -15.71 -7.34
CA ALA A 282 21.17 -15.04 -7.41
C ALA A 282 21.02 -14.24 -8.72
N GLY A 283 19.94 -14.47 -9.45
CA GLY A 283 19.64 -13.81 -10.72
C GLY A 283 18.15 -13.54 -10.92
N TRP A 284 17.84 -12.68 -11.88
CA TRP A 284 16.47 -12.39 -12.29
C TRP A 284 16.01 -13.33 -13.40
N ILE A 285 14.79 -13.83 -13.27
CA ILE A 285 14.16 -14.70 -14.28
C ILE A 285 12.80 -14.10 -14.61
N LEU A 286 12.53 -13.96 -15.91
CA LEU A 286 11.20 -13.60 -16.41
C LEU A 286 10.27 -14.79 -16.20
N CYS A 287 9.30 -14.65 -15.29
CA CYS A 287 8.39 -15.73 -14.92
C CYS A 287 7.12 -15.72 -15.75
N ARG A 288 6.61 -14.53 -16.07
CA ARG A 288 5.36 -14.37 -16.80
C ARG A 288 5.36 -13.08 -17.60
N GLU A 289 4.76 -13.13 -18.77
CA GLU A 289 4.49 -11.99 -19.61
C GLU A 289 2.99 -11.95 -19.92
N LEU A 290 2.40 -10.76 -19.81
CA LEU A 290 0.98 -10.53 -20.06
C LEU A 290 0.83 -9.46 -21.14
N GLU A 291 0.20 -9.80 -22.25
CA GLU A 291 -0.03 -8.88 -23.37
C GLU A 291 -1.11 -7.85 -22.99
N LEU A 292 -0.70 -6.61 -22.75
CA LEU A 292 -1.59 -5.56 -22.26
C LEU A 292 -2.61 -5.15 -23.31
N GLU A 293 -2.28 -5.19 -24.59
CA GLU A 293 -3.22 -4.85 -25.70
C GLU A 293 -4.46 -5.75 -25.73
N THR A 294 -4.37 -6.97 -25.20
CA THR A 294 -5.51 -7.90 -25.15
C THR A 294 -6.48 -7.62 -24.02
N VAL A 295 -6.04 -6.89 -22.98
CA VAL A 295 -6.80 -6.69 -21.73
C VAL A 295 -7.05 -5.22 -21.41
N LEU A 296 -6.24 -4.31 -21.95
CA LEU A 296 -6.38 -2.86 -21.84
C LEU A 296 -6.71 -2.27 -23.21
N PRO A 297 -7.61 -1.28 -23.27
CA PRO A 297 -7.78 -0.51 -24.49
C PRO A 297 -6.51 0.32 -24.72
N VAL A 298 -5.61 -0.15 -25.58
CA VAL A 298 -4.40 0.57 -25.98
C VAL A 298 -4.38 0.61 -27.50
N ASP A 299 -4.94 1.66 -28.09
CA ASP A 299 -5.15 1.74 -29.54
C ASP A 299 -3.90 2.25 -30.31
N ASN A 300 -2.80 2.63 -29.64
CA ASN A 300 -1.66 3.29 -30.29
C ASN A 300 -0.32 2.98 -29.58
N PRO A 301 0.76 2.62 -30.32
CA PRO A 301 2.11 2.36 -29.77
C PRO A 301 2.77 3.56 -29.07
N ILE A 302 2.26 4.78 -29.26
CA ILE A 302 2.71 5.98 -28.52
C ILE A 302 2.14 6.00 -27.09
N ASN A 303 0.99 5.35 -26.87
CA ASN A 303 0.23 5.43 -25.63
C ASN A 303 0.71 4.35 -24.66
N ARG A 304 1.74 4.71 -23.89
CA ARG A 304 2.46 3.78 -23.02
C ARG A 304 1.69 3.48 -21.75
N ALA A 305 1.50 2.20 -21.49
CA ALA A 305 1.13 1.72 -20.17
C ALA A 305 2.33 1.84 -19.20
N SER A 306 2.06 2.31 -17.98
CA SER A 306 3.06 2.44 -16.92
C SER A 306 2.64 1.61 -15.71
N VAL A 307 3.57 0.83 -15.16
CA VAL A 307 3.34 0.18 -13.87
C VAL A 307 3.47 1.25 -12.78
N ILE A 308 2.38 1.50 -12.05
CA ILE A 308 2.32 2.61 -11.08
C ILE A 308 2.16 2.14 -9.63
N GLY A 309 1.85 0.87 -9.38
CA GLY A 309 1.77 0.40 -7.99
C GLY A 309 1.38 -1.06 -7.86
N PHE A 310 1.54 -1.60 -6.65
CA PHE A 310 1.19 -2.97 -6.31
C PHE A 310 0.32 -3.00 -5.05
N ALA A 311 -0.82 -3.68 -5.15
CA ALA A 311 -1.74 -3.87 -4.04
C ALA A 311 -1.35 -5.12 -3.22
N GLU A 312 -0.54 -4.90 -2.18
CA GLU A 312 -0.09 -5.94 -1.25
C GLU A 312 -1.28 -6.73 -0.66
N GLY A 313 -1.17 -8.07 -0.69
CA GLY A 313 -2.20 -9.00 -0.23
C GLY A 313 -3.34 -9.27 -1.22
N VAL A 314 -3.52 -8.42 -2.25
CA VAL A 314 -4.56 -8.55 -3.29
C VAL A 314 -4.01 -9.19 -4.58
N ASN A 315 -2.68 -9.27 -4.71
CA ASN A 315 -2.00 -9.84 -5.87
C ASN A 315 -2.42 -9.18 -7.19
N ALA A 316 -2.52 -7.85 -7.16
CA ALA A 316 -2.90 -7.04 -8.30
C ALA A 316 -1.91 -5.89 -8.49
N ILE A 317 -1.64 -5.58 -9.75
CA ILE A 317 -0.80 -4.45 -10.17
C ILE A 317 -1.70 -3.34 -10.69
N LEU A 318 -1.37 -2.11 -10.35
CA LEU A 318 -1.99 -0.92 -10.91
C LEU A 318 -1.19 -0.47 -12.12
N VAL A 319 -1.88 -0.31 -13.24
CA VAL A 319 -1.34 0.13 -14.52
C VAL A 319 -2.04 1.40 -14.94
N GLY A 320 -1.26 2.45 -15.18
CA GLY A 320 -1.73 3.72 -15.71
C GLY A 320 -1.67 3.75 -17.23
N THR A 321 -2.70 4.27 -17.87
CA THR A 321 -2.75 4.57 -19.31
C THR A 321 -3.44 5.91 -19.54
N GLU A 322 -3.41 6.41 -20.77
CA GLU A 322 -4.16 7.63 -21.17
C GLU A 322 -5.68 7.50 -20.95
N PHE A 323 -6.21 6.26 -20.97
CA PHE A 323 -7.63 5.99 -20.81
C PHE A 323 -8.05 5.83 -19.35
N GLY A 324 -7.09 5.89 -18.44
CA GLY A 324 -7.32 5.83 -17.01
C GLY A 324 -6.39 4.87 -16.29
N THR A 325 -6.77 4.56 -15.06
CA THR A 325 -6.02 3.62 -14.20
C THR A 325 -6.75 2.29 -14.14
N PHE A 326 -5.99 1.20 -14.29
CA PHE A 326 -6.50 -0.17 -14.31
C PHE A 326 -5.81 -1.02 -13.26
N THR A 327 -6.50 -2.03 -12.74
CA THR A 327 -5.89 -3.14 -12.01
C THR A 327 -5.78 -4.35 -12.90
N VAL A 328 -4.61 -4.96 -12.94
CA VAL A 328 -4.37 -6.27 -13.55
C VAL A 328 -4.25 -7.30 -12.44
N ASP A 329 -5.17 -8.27 -12.40
CA ASP A 329 -5.10 -9.41 -11.48
C ASP A 329 -4.02 -10.38 -11.96
N LEU A 330 -3.01 -10.65 -11.13
CA LEU A 330 -1.83 -11.40 -11.57
C LEU A 330 -2.11 -12.88 -11.78
N LYS A 331 -3.23 -13.43 -11.28
CA LYS A 331 -3.62 -14.83 -11.50
C LYS A 331 -4.30 -15.00 -12.85
N SER A 332 -5.44 -14.34 -13.02
CA SER A 332 -6.26 -14.40 -14.21
C SER A 332 -5.66 -13.66 -15.40
N GLY A 333 -4.80 -12.67 -15.16
CA GLY A 333 -4.29 -11.76 -16.18
C GLY A 333 -5.34 -10.73 -16.65
N LEU A 334 -6.54 -10.73 -16.06
CA LEU A 334 -7.62 -9.83 -16.47
C LEU A 334 -7.41 -8.44 -15.89
N ALA A 335 -7.70 -7.44 -16.71
CA ALA A 335 -7.70 -6.05 -16.30
C ALA A 335 -9.12 -5.57 -15.94
N ARG A 336 -9.19 -4.68 -14.95
CA ARG A 336 -10.41 -3.96 -14.56
C ARG A 336 -10.08 -2.49 -14.42
N LYS A 337 -10.89 -1.63 -15.04
CA LYS A 337 -10.77 -0.18 -14.90
C LYS A 337 -11.10 0.26 -13.47
N LEU A 338 -10.22 1.03 -12.85
CA LEU A 338 -10.43 1.61 -11.52
C LEU A 338 -10.90 3.05 -11.58
N SER A 339 -10.35 3.84 -12.50
CA SER A 339 -10.57 5.28 -12.59
C SER A 339 -10.43 5.75 -14.03
N GLU A 340 -11.18 6.79 -14.38
CA GLU A 340 -11.05 7.54 -15.65
C GLU A 340 -9.82 8.45 -15.66
N GLN A 341 -9.17 8.68 -14.51
CA GLN A 341 -8.00 9.56 -14.44
C GLN A 341 -6.75 8.86 -14.96
N GLU A 342 -6.09 9.51 -15.90
CA GLU A 342 -4.74 9.18 -16.35
C GLU A 342 -3.73 9.50 -15.24
N ILE A 343 -3.04 8.46 -14.78
CA ILE A 343 -2.02 8.55 -13.73
C ILE A 343 -0.86 7.67 -14.15
N LEU A 344 0.26 8.29 -14.50
CA LEU A 344 1.44 7.59 -15.06
C LEU A 344 2.63 7.56 -14.10
N TYR A 345 2.42 7.95 -12.84
CA TYR A 345 3.44 8.01 -11.79
C TYR A 345 3.06 7.08 -10.63
N PRO A 346 4.02 6.71 -9.77
CA PRO A 346 3.76 5.80 -8.65
C PRO A 346 2.62 6.26 -7.74
N VAL A 347 1.82 5.31 -7.30
CA VAL A 347 0.70 5.50 -6.37
C VAL A 347 0.84 4.56 -5.18
N ILE A 348 0.16 4.89 -4.08
CA ILE A 348 0.06 4.03 -2.90
C ILE A 348 -1.33 3.38 -2.86
N PRO A 349 -1.47 2.08 -3.17
CA PRO A 349 -2.74 1.37 -3.11
C PRO A 349 -3.26 1.28 -1.67
N PHE A 350 -4.56 1.52 -1.52
CA PHE A 350 -5.25 1.50 -0.23
C PHE A 350 -6.16 0.28 -0.14
N THR A 351 -5.69 -0.73 0.60
CA THR A 351 -6.38 -2.00 0.80
C THR A 351 -6.84 -2.15 2.24
N SER A 352 -8.14 -2.20 2.48
CA SER A 352 -8.66 -2.29 3.84
C SER A 352 -10.05 -2.92 3.89
N PHE A 353 -10.31 -3.70 4.93
CA PHE A 353 -11.69 -4.02 5.30
C PHE A 353 -12.32 -2.78 5.93
N TYR A 354 -13.43 -2.31 5.38
CA TYR A 354 -14.17 -1.20 5.98
C TYR A 354 -15.26 -1.73 6.91
N THR A 355 -15.27 -1.29 8.17
CA THR A 355 -16.34 -1.65 9.13
C THR A 355 -16.94 -0.41 9.80
N PRO A 356 -18.28 -0.26 9.86
CA PRO A 356 -18.93 0.97 10.32
C PRO A 356 -18.67 1.33 11.79
N GLY A 357 -18.34 0.34 12.63
CA GLY A 357 -18.10 0.53 14.06
C GLY A 357 -16.89 1.40 14.37
N CYS A 358 -15.84 1.34 13.54
CA CYS A 358 -14.61 2.11 13.73
C CYS A 358 -14.73 3.56 13.24
N ALA A 359 -15.59 3.83 12.25
CA ALA A 359 -15.76 5.16 11.66
C ALA A 359 -16.68 6.11 12.47
N CYS A 360 -17.49 5.58 13.39
CA CYS A 360 -18.61 6.28 14.04
C CYS A 360 -18.25 7.47 14.96
N SER A 361 -16.99 7.90 15.04
CA SER A 361 -16.63 9.10 15.82
C SER A 361 -15.60 10.03 15.19
N LYS A 362 -14.97 9.66 14.07
CA LYS A 362 -13.78 10.39 13.57
C LYS A 362 -13.68 10.54 12.04
N LEU A 363 -14.55 9.90 11.25
CA LEU A 363 -14.69 10.21 9.81
C LEU A 363 -16.07 10.83 9.55
N PRO A 364 -16.18 11.92 8.77
CA PRO A 364 -17.46 12.49 8.40
C PRO A 364 -18.34 11.43 7.74
N LEU A 365 -19.60 11.33 8.19
CA LEU A 365 -20.60 10.45 7.57
C LEU A 365 -20.71 10.76 6.07
N PRO A 366 -20.98 9.74 5.22
CA PRO A 366 -21.24 9.98 3.81
C PRO A 366 -22.37 10.99 3.66
N VAL A 367 -22.16 11.98 2.80
CA VAL A 367 -23.18 12.99 2.48
C VAL A 367 -24.29 12.27 1.75
N GLU A 368 -25.48 12.23 2.34
CA GLU A 368 -26.69 11.82 1.64
C GLU A 368 -26.92 12.79 0.48
N THR A 369 -26.73 12.31 -0.74
CA THR A 369 -27.18 13.03 -1.94
C THR A 369 -28.70 12.96 -1.98
N ASN A 370 -29.35 14.09 -1.72
CA ASN A 370 -30.79 14.29 -1.98
C ASN A 370 -31.11 14.25 -3.47
#